data_AF-A0A952T861-F1
#
_entry.id   AF-A0A952T861-F1
#
_cell.length_a   1.000
_cell.length_b   1.000
_cell.length_c   1.000
_cell.angle_alpha   90.00
_cell.angle_beta   90.00
_cell.angle_gamma   90.00
#
_symmetry.space_group_name_H-M   'P 1'
#
loop_
_entity.id
_entity.type
_entity.pdbx_description
1 polymer ?
#
loop_
_entity_poly.entity_id
_entity_poly.type
_entity_poly.pdbx_seq_one_letter_code
_entity_poly.pdbx_strand_id
1 'polypeptide(L)'
;MKNLTATKEYNSSYWYFMTLEAPGAGNHPVSGTRQFGFESDGNGGYNFFVRGVDRFDSNLMENSAYMVSGGQPFSGADALWTSFQSKLNLFINNNGGNSTINQAIYYRPDWNKVDRVLKGELSISVLGCN
;
A
#
# COMPACT_ATOMS: atom_id res chain seq x y z
N MET A 1 -9.56 -11.15 -15.08
CA MET A 1 -8.09 -11.03 -15.18
C MET A 1 -7.48 -11.88 -14.08
N LYS A 2 -6.66 -12.87 -14.42
CA LYS A 2 -5.90 -13.66 -13.43
C LYS A 2 -4.55 -12.98 -13.28
N ASN A 3 -4.30 -12.39 -12.12
CA ASN A 3 -3.01 -11.81 -11.80
C ASN A 3 -2.12 -12.92 -11.22
N LEU A 4 -0.87 -12.97 -11.66
CA LEU A 4 0.14 -13.81 -11.03
C LEU A 4 0.83 -12.99 -9.95
N THR A 5 0.72 -13.47 -8.71
CA THR A 5 1.55 -13.02 -7.60
C THR A 5 2.48 -14.16 -7.27
N ALA A 6 3.76 -13.86 -7.16
CA ALA A 6 4.76 -14.85 -6.74
C ALA A 6 5.33 -14.45 -5.39
N THR A 7 5.60 -15.47 -4.57
CA THR A 7 6.41 -15.33 -3.37
C THR A 7 7.84 -15.07 -3.80
N LYS A 8 8.36 -13.89 -3.47
CA LYS A 8 9.76 -13.53 -3.73
C LYS A 8 10.69 -14.12 -2.67
N GLU A 9 10.27 -14.06 -1.41
CA GLU A 9 11.02 -14.50 -0.24
C GLU A 9 10.04 -14.74 0.92
N TYR A 10 10.35 -15.68 1.81
CA TYR A 10 9.59 -15.88 3.04
C TYR A 10 10.49 -16.46 4.15
N ASN A 11 10.05 -16.29 5.39
CA ASN A 11 10.55 -17.04 6.54
C ASN A 11 9.41 -17.28 7.54
N SER A 12 9.74 -17.61 8.79
CA SER A 12 8.75 -17.87 9.85
C SER A 12 7.89 -16.67 10.25
N SER A 13 8.34 -15.45 9.96
CA SER A 13 7.76 -14.21 10.49
C SER A 13 7.24 -13.27 9.41
N TYR A 14 7.65 -13.45 8.15
CA TYR A 14 7.14 -12.66 7.05
C TYR A 14 7.17 -13.40 5.71
N TRP A 15 6.44 -12.86 4.73
CA TRP A 15 6.59 -13.21 3.33
C TRP A 15 6.43 -11.97 2.45
N TYR A 16 7.16 -11.97 1.34
CA TYR A 16 7.07 -10.98 0.29
C TYR A 16 6.33 -11.53 -0.92
N PHE A 17 5.35 -10.79 -1.40
CA PHE A 17 4.72 -10.99 -2.71
C PHE A 17 5.08 -9.86 -3.65
N MET A 18 5.26 -10.19 -4.93
CA MET A 18 5.36 -9.21 -5.99
C MET A 18 4.39 -9.51 -7.12
N THR A 19 3.89 -8.45 -7.75
CA THR A 19 3.16 -8.56 -9.02
C THR A 19 4.12 -9.07 -10.10
N LEU A 20 3.72 -10.09 -10.86
CA LEU A 20 4.45 -10.58 -12.02
C LEU A 20 3.67 -10.32 -13.30
N GLU A 21 4.40 -9.98 -14.36
CA GLU A 21 3.90 -10.06 -15.73
C GLU A 21 4.08 -11.50 -16.25
N ALA A 22 3.10 -12.00 -16.99
CA ALA A 22 3.21 -13.30 -17.65
C ALA A 22 2.50 -13.29 -19.01
N PRO A 23 3.03 -14.02 -20.02
CA PRO A 23 2.36 -14.15 -21.31
C PRO A 23 0.93 -14.69 -21.16
N GLY A 24 -0.04 -13.98 -21.72
CA GLY A 24 -1.47 -14.34 -21.66
C GLY A 24 -2.20 -13.95 -20.36
N ALA A 25 -1.48 -13.45 -19.34
CA ALA A 25 -2.08 -12.72 -18.23
C ALA A 25 -2.15 -11.24 -18.62
N GLY A 26 -3.33 -10.62 -18.54
CA GLY A 26 -3.48 -9.19 -18.82
C GLY A 26 -2.60 -8.34 -17.90
N ASN A 27 -2.20 -7.15 -18.36
CA ASN A 27 -1.32 -6.29 -17.58
C ASN A 27 -2.05 -5.73 -16.35
N HIS A 28 -1.40 -5.79 -15.18
CA HIS A 28 -1.97 -5.22 -13.98
C HIS A 28 -1.72 -3.71 -13.97
N PRO A 29 -2.69 -2.85 -13.64
CA PRO A 29 -2.49 -1.41 -13.64
C PRO A 29 -1.47 -0.92 -12.60
N VAL A 30 -1.23 -1.73 -11.56
CA VAL A 30 -0.40 -1.37 -10.40
C VAL A 30 0.57 -2.49 -10.03
N SER A 31 1.86 -2.32 -10.26
CA SER A 31 2.91 -3.22 -9.82
C SER A 31 3.41 -2.86 -8.42
N GLY A 32 4.13 -3.77 -7.77
CA GLY A 32 4.59 -3.54 -6.41
C GLY A 32 5.09 -4.77 -5.67
N THR A 33 5.98 -4.54 -4.69
CA THR A 33 6.35 -5.55 -3.69
C THR A 33 5.64 -5.25 -2.38
N ARG A 34 5.05 -6.28 -1.78
CA ARG A 34 4.25 -6.21 -0.57
C ARG A 34 4.75 -7.25 0.41
N GLN A 35 4.98 -6.84 1.65
CA GLN A 35 5.37 -7.67 2.76
C GLN A 35 4.21 -7.79 3.72
N PHE A 36 3.89 -9.02 4.09
CA PHE A 36 3.03 -9.31 5.23
C PHE A 36 3.87 -10.01 6.26
N GLY A 37 3.63 -9.72 7.53
CA GLY A 37 4.36 -10.39 8.59
C GLY A 37 3.95 -9.94 9.97
N PHE A 38 4.73 -10.41 10.93
CA PHE A 38 4.63 -10.02 12.32
C PHE A 38 6.02 -9.90 12.94
N GLU A 39 6.13 -9.07 13.97
CA GLU A 39 7.33 -8.92 14.79
C GLU A 39 6.93 -8.95 16.27
N SER A 40 7.78 -9.52 17.14
CA SER A 40 7.51 -9.47 18.58
C SER A 40 7.67 -8.04 19.09
N ASP A 41 6.79 -7.62 20.00
CA ASP A 41 6.87 -6.30 20.64
C ASP A 41 7.84 -6.25 21.83
N GLY A 42 8.50 -7.36 22.16
CA GLY A 42 9.42 -7.48 23.29
C GLY A 42 8.75 -7.67 24.66
N ASN A 43 7.42 -7.59 24.74
CA ASN A 43 6.62 -7.71 25.96
C ASN A 43 5.71 -8.95 25.96
N GLY A 44 6.01 -9.91 25.09
CA GLY A 44 5.21 -11.13 24.91
C GLY A 44 4.04 -10.98 23.93
N GLY A 45 3.90 -9.81 23.30
CA GLY A 45 2.95 -9.55 22.23
C GLY A 45 3.59 -9.52 20.84
N TYR A 46 2.77 -9.19 19.85
CA TYR A 46 3.13 -9.17 18.44
C TYR A 46 2.53 -7.97 17.72
N ASN A 47 3.32 -7.35 16.84
CA ASN A 47 2.87 -6.37 15.87
C ASN A 47 2.69 -7.06 14.52
N PHE A 48 1.45 -7.15 14.04
CA PHE A 48 1.16 -7.61 12.68
C PHE A 48 1.20 -6.42 11.73
N PHE A 49 1.80 -6.60 10.55
CA PHE A 49 1.96 -5.50 9.60
C PHE A 49 1.74 -5.93 8.16
N VAL A 50 1.34 -4.93 7.36
CA VAL A 50 1.44 -4.95 5.91
C VAL A 50 2.24 -3.72 5.50
N ARG A 51 3.29 -3.93 4.72
CA ARG A 51 4.15 -2.86 4.20
C ARG A 51 4.31 -3.09 2.71
N GLY A 52 4.37 -2.05 1.91
CA GLY A 52 4.52 -2.23 0.48
C GLY A 52 4.63 -0.95 -0.31
N VAL A 53 4.97 -1.11 -1.57
CA VAL A 53 5.02 -0.01 -2.54
C VAL A 53 4.15 -0.41 -3.72
N ASP A 54 3.27 0.50 -4.12
CA ASP A 54 2.43 0.40 -5.31
C ASP A 54 2.89 1.43 -6.34
N ARG A 55 3.04 1.02 -7.60
CA ARG A 55 3.45 1.87 -8.73
C ARG A 55 2.54 1.60 -9.92
N PHE A 56 2.13 2.67 -10.59
CA PHE A 56 1.47 2.52 -11.89
C PHE A 56 2.51 2.19 -12.96
N ASP A 57 2.11 1.36 -13.93
CA ASP A 57 3.01 0.94 -15.01
C ASP A 57 3.05 1.96 -16.17
N SER A 58 2.17 2.98 -16.15
CA SER A 58 2.23 4.09 -17.10
C SER A 58 1.59 5.37 -16.57
N ASN A 59 2.10 6.52 -17.03
CA ASN A 59 1.57 7.84 -16.71
C ASN A 59 0.11 8.02 -17.16
N LEU A 60 -0.29 7.40 -18.28
CA LEU A 60 -1.68 7.50 -18.76
C LEU A 60 -2.64 6.80 -17.80
N MET A 61 -2.26 5.64 -17.28
CA MET A 61 -3.07 4.90 -16.31
C MET A 61 -3.11 5.62 -14.96
N GLU A 62 -1.98 6.15 -14.50
CA GLU A 62 -1.93 6.96 -13.29
C GLU A 62 -2.84 8.19 -13.39
N ASN A 63 -2.72 8.97 -14.47
CA ASN A 63 -3.52 10.17 -14.68
C ASN A 63 -5.02 9.86 -14.78
N SER A 64 -5.40 8.80 -15.50
CA SER A 64 -6.80 8.39 -15.60
C SER A 64 -7.35 7.91 -14.25
N ALA A 65 -6.58 7.12 -13.50
CA ALA A 65 -6.94 6.72 -12.14
C ALA A 65 -7.05 7.93 -11.22
N TYR A 66 -6.14 8.90 -11.31
CA TYR A 66 -6.17 10.12 -10.52
C TYR A 66 -7.44 10.94 -10.79
N MET A 67 -7.79 11.16 -12.07
CA MET A 67 -9.01 11.89 -12.43
C MET A 67 -10.28 11.19 -11.96
N VAL A 68 -10.39 9.88 -12.19
CA VAL A 68 -11.59 9.09 -11.83
C VAL A 68 -11.75 8.97 -10.32
N SER A 69 -10.64 8.89 -9.57
CA SER A 69 -10.65 8.75 -8.12
C SER A 69 -10.73 10.08 -7.35
N GLY A 70 -10.82 11.22 -8.04
CA GLY A 70 -10.80 12.53 -7.38
C GLY A 70 -9.47 12.80 -6.66
N GLY A 71 -8.37 12.30 -7.20
CA GLY A 71 -7.02 12.48 -6.67
C GLY A 71 -6.55 11.41 -5.67
N GLN A 72 -7.27 10.29 -5.55
CA GLN A 72 -6.94 9.18 -4.64
C GLN A 72 -6.82 7.85 -5.39
N PRO A 73 -5.84 7.72 -6.31
CA PRO A 73 -5.79 6.60 -7.27
C PRO A 73 -5.54 5.24 -6.62
N PHE A 74 -5.07 5.22 -5.36
CA PHE A 74 -4.80 4.01 -4.58
C PHE A 74 -5.87 3.68 -3.52
N SER A 75 -6.97 4.43 -3.47
CA SER A 75 -8.03 4.26 -2.45
C SER A 75 -8.58 2.83 -2.36
N GLY A 76 -8.70 2.13 -3.49
CA GLY A 76 -9.11 0.72 -3.51
C GLY A 76 -8.09 -0.21 -2.85
N ALA A 77 -6.79 0.01 -3.08
CA ALA A 77 -5.73 -0.75 -2.44
C ALA A 77 -5.69 -0.46 -0.92
N ASP A 78 -5.84 0.81 -0.54
CA ASP A 78 -5.92 1.22 0.87
C ASP A 78 -7.08 0.55 1.62
N ALA A 79 -8.24 0.47 0.97
CA ALA A 79 -9.40 -0.19 1.54
C ALA A 79 -9.13 -1.68 1.79
N LEU A 80 -8.43 -2.36 0.90
CA LEU A 80 -8.06 -3.77 1.08
C LEU A 80 -7.07 -3.96 2.23
N TRP A 81 -6.02 -3.14 2.30
CA TRP A 81 -5.03 -3.20 3.39
C TRP A 81 -5.65 -2.87 4.75
N THR A 82 -6.51 -1.87 4.79
CA THR A 82 -7.23 -1.48 6.01
C THR A 82 -8.22 -2.57 6.41
N SER A 83 -8.93 -3.17 5.45
CA SER A 83 -9.86 -4.27 5.73
C SER A 83 -9.17 -5.48 6.35
N PHE A 84 -7.96 -5.83 5.89
CA PHE A 84 -7.17 -6.90 6.48
C PHE A 84 -6.87 -6.63 7.96
N GLN A 85 -6.33 -5.46 8.28
CA GLN A 85 -6.00 -5.07 9.65
C GLN A 85 -7.25 -5.03 10.55
N SER A 86 -8.35 -4.47 10.06
CA SER A 86 -9.63 -4.42 10.78
C SER A 86 -10.19 -5.81 11.08
N LYS A 87 -10.12 -6.73 10.10
CA LYS A 87 -10.61 -8.11 10.29
C LYS A 87 -9.72 -8.90 11.25
N LEU A 88 -8.40 -8.73 11.18
CA LEU A 88 -7.48 -9.38 12.13
C LEU A 88 -7.71 -8.87 13.56
N ASN A 89 -7.83 -7.55 13.72
CA ASN A 89 -8.14 -6.93 15.01
C ASN A 89 -9.47 -7.45 15.58
N LEU A 90 -10.51 -7.53 14.75
CA LEU A 90 -11.81 -8.09 15.15
C LEU A 90 -11.69 -9.56 15.55
N PHE A 91 -10.96 -10.35 14.77
CA PHE A 91 -10.74 -11.77 15.07
C PHE A 91 -10.06 -11.96 16.42
N ILE A 92 -8.97 -11.24 16.71
CA ILE A 92 -8.25 -11.36 17.98
C ILE A 92 -9.15 -11.00 19.16
N ASN A 93 -9.82 -9.84 19.08
CA ASN A 93 -10.68 -9.36 20.17
C ASN A 93 -11.89 -10.27 20.39
N ASN A 94 -12.48 -10.85 19.33
CA ASN A 94 -13.59 -11.80 19.45
C ASN A 94 -13.19 -13.17 20.02
N ASN A 95 -11.89 -13.48 20.08
CA ASN A 95 -11.37 -14.74 20.60
C ASN A 95 -10.63 -14.56 21.95
N GLY A 96 -10.94 -13.50 22.68
CA GLY A 96 -10.41 -13.27 24.04
C GLY A 96 -8.99 -12.70 24.09
N GLY A 97 -8.40 -12.35 22.95
CA GLY A 97 -7.18 -11.55 22.90
C GLY A 97 -7.46 -10.06 23.07
N ASN A 98 -6.39 -9.26 23.08
CA ASN A 98 -6.47 -7.81 23.06
C ASN A 98 -5.61 -7.29 21.90
N SER A 99 -6.22 -6.51 21.02
CA SER A 99 -5.55 -5.91 19.86
C SER A 99 -6.06 -4.51 19.61
N THR A 100 -5.16 -3.65 19.12
CA THR A 100 -5.44 -2.30 18.65
C THR A 100 -4.81 -2.07 17.26
N ILE A 101 -5.39 -1.19 16.45
CA ILE A 101 -4.86 -0.83 15.13
C ILE A 101 -4.03 0.45 15.25
N ASN A 102 -2.79 0.40 14.78
CA ASN A 102 -1.92 1.57 14.70
C ASN A 102 -2.26 2.45 13.49
N GLN A 103 -1.97 3.74 13.58
CA GLN A 103 -2.17 4.67 12.46
C GLN A 103 -1.27 4.27 11.29
N ALA A 104 -1.86 4.08 10.12
CA ALA A 104 -1.12 3.76 8.91
C ALA A 104 -0.24 4.94 8.45
N ILE A 105 0.97 4.63 7.99
CA ILE A 105 1.92 5.60 7.44
C ILE A 105 1.91 5.47 5.91
N TYR A 106 1.67 6.59 5.23
CA TYR A 106 1.64 6.66 3.77
C TYR A 106 2.72 7.61 3.28
N TYR A 107 3.59 7.12 2.39
CA TYR A 107 4.55 7.94 1.67
C TYR A 107 4.02 8.19 0.26
N ARG A 108 3.23 9.25 0.10
CA ARG A 108 2.65 9.64 -1.19
C ARG A 108 2.97 11.11 -1.49
N PRO A 109 3.34 11.44 -2.73
CA PRO A 109 3.37 12.83 -3.16
C PRO A 109 1.99 13.48 -2.95
N ASP A 110 2.00 14.68 -2.40
CA ASP A 110 0.82 15.55 -2.43
C ASP A 110 0.72 16.15 -3.84
N TRP A 111 0.02 15.45 -4.73
CA TRP A 111 -0.08 15.84 -6.14
C TRP A 111 -0.72 17.20 -6.35
N ASN A 112 -1.58 17.66 -5.44
CA ASN A 112 -2.12 19.02 -5.48
C ASN A 112 -1.02 20.05 -5.20
N LYS A 113 -0.14 19.81 -4.23
CA LYS A 113 1.04 20.68 -4.02
C LYS A 113 1.98 20.63 -5.22
N VAL A 114 2.24 19.45 -5.78
CA VAL A 114 3.10 19.29 -6.97
C VAL A 114 2.55 20.10 -8.15
N ASP A 115 1.26 19.95 -8.47
CA ASP A 115 0.61 20.68 -9.57
C ASP A 115 0.71 22.20 -9.39
N ARG A 116 0.47 22.70 -8.18
CA ARG A 116 0.58 24.13 -7.86
C ARG A 116 2.01 24.66 -7.97
N VAL A 117 3.03 23.84 -7.64
CA VAL A 117 4.43 24.19 -7.88
C VAL A 117 4.75 24.23 -9.38
N LEU A 118 4.29 23.25 -10.15
CA LEU A 118 4.50 23.19 -11.60
C LEU A 118 3.84 24.37 -12.34
N LYS A 119 2.72 24.88 -11.81
CA LYS A 119 2.04 26.09 -12.30
C LYS A 119 2.68 27.40 -11.82
N GLY A 120 3.71 27.34 -10.97
CA GLY A 120 4.37 28.51 -10.40
C GLY A 120 3.57 29.20 -9.29
N GLU A 121 2.50 28.58 -8.78
CA GLU A 121 1.67 29.13 -7.70
C GLU A 121 2.30 28.93 -6.32
N LEU A 122 3.17 27.93 -6.17
CA LEU A 122 3.91 27.63 -4.94
C LEU A 122 5.41 27.48 -5.25
N SER A 123 6.25 27.85 -4.28
CA SER A 123 7.70 27.58 -4.35
C SER A 123 7.99 26.08 -4.27
N ILE A 124 8.99 25.59 -5.00
CA ILE A 124 9.44 24.19 -4.93
C ILE A 124 9.82 23.74 -3.51
N SER A 125 10.21 24.68 -2.64
CA SER A 125 10.54 24.41 -1.24
C SER A 125 9.39 23.80 -0.43
N VAL A 126 8.12 23.95 -0.87
CA VAL A 126 6.97 23.38 -0.16
C VAL A 126 6.82 21.87 -0.34
N LEU A 127 7.51 21.28 -1.32
CA LEU A 127 7.48 19.83 -1.56
C LEU A 127 8.39 19.08 -0.59
N GLY A 128 9.33 19.78 0.04
CA GLY A 128 10.32 19.20 0.94
C GLY A 128 11.30 18.23 0.24
N CYS A 129 12.39 17.94 0.93
CA CYS A 129 13.18 16.74 0.70
C CYS A 129 13.36 16.13 2.09
N ASN A 130 12.82 14.93 2.30
CA ASN A 130 13.14 14.13 3.46
C ASN A 130 14.16 13.07 3.03
#